data_AF-A0A1B8RUV8-F1
#
_entry.id   AF-A0A1B8RUV8-F1
#
_cell.length_a   1.000
_cell.length_b   1.000
_cell.length_c   1.000
_cell.angle_alpha   90.00
_cell.angle_beta   90.00
_cell.angle_gamma   90.00
#
_symmetry.space_group_name_H-M   'P 1'
#
loop_
_entity.id
_entity.type
_entity.pdbx_description
1 polymer ?
#
loop_
_entity_poly.entity_id
_entity_poly.type
_entity_poly.pdbx_seq_one_letter_code
_entity_poly.pdbx_strand_id
1 'polypeptide(L)'
;MMWKYLVPFLALSACGSTSLPVEKTFTASRRATLGNEYKTQPSLVRSYAVGEDGKRAEVKGAVCSASSTLVSVKNVTTPALVKTPMYLQAERFPERGKPPALNWRCSYQGKVVKLTTEASSGRSNTVTQGVSSYDAATGTYSQPTSIVLTGRLSSTLPWSYPNVEVEF
;
A
#
# COMPACT_ATOMS: atom_id res chain seq x y z
N MET A 1 -51.32 30.13 20.04
CA MET A 1 -51.39 28.68 19.73
C MET A 1 -51.06 28.49 18.26
N MET A 2 -50.05 27.67 17.92
CA MET A 2 -49.59 27.17 16.59
C MET A 2 -48.06 27.09 16.69
N TRP A 3 -47.47 26.08 17.33
CA TRP A 3 -47.29 24.67 16.99
C TRP A 3 -46.41 24.38 15.75
N LYS A 4 -45.16 23.98 16.08
CA LYS A 4 -44.27 22.99 15.46
C LYS A 4 -44.11 23.02 13.93
N TYR A 5 -42.87 23.16 13.48
CA TYR A 5 -42.08 22.04 12.92
C TYR A 5 -40.58 22.38 13.03
N LEU A 6 -39.92 21.81 14.04
CA LEU A 6 -38.47 21.69 14.09
C LEU A 6 -38.11 20.48 13.22
N VAL A 7 -37.62 20.73 12.01
CA VAL A 7 -37.01 19.71 11.16
C VAL A 7 -35.58 19.51 11.68
N PRO A 8 -35.22 18.35 12.26
CA PRO A 8 -33.83 18.08 12.59
C PRO A 8 -33.08 17.86 11.28
N PHE A 9 -32.22 18.81 10.92
CA PHE A 9 -31.19 18.63 9.91
C PHE A 9 -30.22 17.56 10.45
N LEU A 10 -30.49 16.29 10.15
CA LEU A 10 -29.52 15.21 10.30
C LEU A 10 -28.44 15.43 9.24
N ALA A 11 -27.45 16.27 9.57
CA ALA A 11 -26.18 16.30 8.88
C ALA A 11 -25.49 14.96 9.16
N LEU A 12 -25.73 13.97 8.31
CA LEU A 12 -24.81 12.85 8.14
C LEU A 12 -23.48 13.44 7.66
N SER A 13 -22.64 13.83 8.62
CA SER A 13 -21.22 14.02 8.35
C SER A 13 -20.67 12.67 7.92
N ALA A 14 -20.58 12.48 6.60
CA ALA A 14 -19.80 11.43 6.00
C ALA A 14 -18.34 11.64 6.44
N CYS A 15 -18.00 11.13 7.62
CA CYS A 15 -16.65 11.11 8.19
C CYS A 15 -15.84 10.02 7.48
N GLY A 16 -15.75 10.12 6.16
CA GLY A 16 -14.79 9.37 5.37
C GLY A 16 -13.64 10.32 5.09
N SER A 17 -12.51 10.13 5.76
CA SER A 17 -11.28 10.85 5.44
C SER A 17 -11.00 10.63 3.95
N THR A 18 -11.18 11.66 3.14
CA THR A 18 -11.01 11.56 1.69
C THR A 18 -9.55 11.23 1.41
N SER A 19 -9.26 10.02 0.95
CA SER A 19 -7.89 9.63 0.63
C SER A 19 -7.36 10.54 -0.48
N LEU A 20 -6.12 11.00 -0.34
CA LEU A 20 -5.49 11.87 -1.32
C LEU A 20 -5.28 11.11 -2.64
N PRO A 21 -5.45 11.78 -3.80
CA PRO A 21 -5.25 11.17 -5.09
C PRO A 21 -3.78 10.78 -5.31
N VAL A 22 -3.58 9.67 -6.01
CA VAL A 22 -2.25 9.19 -6.40
C VAL A 22 -1.88 9.85 -7.73
N GLU A 23 -0.89 10.73 -7.71
CA GLU A 23 -0.51 11.51 -8.89
C GLU A 23 0.64 10.89 -9.68
N LYS A 24 1.46 10.04 -9.04
CA LYS A 24 2.71 9.55 -9.64
C LYS A 24 2.96 8.08 -9.38
N THR A 25 3.53 7.43 -10.39
CA THR A 25 4.07 6.08 -10.30
C THR A 25 5.59 6.11 -10.43
N PHE A 26 6.28 5.45 -9.52
CA PHE A 26 7.73 5.26 -9.53
C PHE A 26 8.05 3.82 -9.87
N THR A 27 9.12 3.58 -10.61
CA THR A 27 9.61 2.23 -10.92
C THR A 27 10.86 1.96 -10.11
N ALA A 28 10.91 0.85 -9.39
CA ALA A 28 12.09 0.44 -8.66
C ALA A 28 13.25 0.13 -9.62
N SER A 29 14.42 0.67 -9.31
CA SER A 29 15.68 0.30 -9.98
C SER A 29 16.14 -1.07 -9.49
N ARG A 30 16.60 -1.92 -10.40
CA ARG A 30 17.21 -3.21 -10.07
C ARG A 30 18.68 -3.00 -9.68
N ARG A 31 19.12 -3.67 -8.63
CA ARG A 31 20.52 -3.71 -8.14
C ARG A 31 21.18 -5.06 -8.41
N ALA A 32 20.42 -6.13 -8.29
CA ALA A 32 20.81 -7.50 -8.58
C ALA A 32 19.58 -8.29 -9.06
N THR A 33 19.81 -9.46 -9.63
CA THR A 33 18.74 -10.37 -10.07
C THR A 33 18.77 -11.67 -9.28
N LEU A 34 17.60 -12.14 -8.85
CA LEU A 34 17.41 -13.42 -8.18
C LEU A 34 17.12 -14.57 -9.16
N GLY A 35 16.85 -14.24 -10.43
CA GLY A 35 16.66 -15.21 -11.52
C GLY A 35 15.26 -15.83 -11.57
N ASN A 36 14.37 -15.38 -10.69
CA ASN A 36 12.97 -15.81 -10.61
C ASN A 36 12.00 -14.63 -10.76
N GLU A 37 12.47 -13.45 -11.19
CA GLU A 37 11.61 -12.31 -11.52
C GLU A 37 10.82 -12.58 -12.80
N TYR A 38 9.52 -12.26 -12.81
CA TYR A 38 8.69 -12.53 -14.00
C TYR A 38 7.71 -11.40 -14.36
N LYS A 39 7.36 -10.50 -13.43
CA LYS A 39 6.50 -9.34 -13.68
C LYS A 39 6.85 -8.20 -12.74
N THR A 40 6.25 -7.02 -12.95
CA THR A 40 6.22 -5.95 -11.95
C THR A 40 4.80 -5.77 -11.40
N GLN A 41 4.68 -5.47 -10.12
CA GLN A 41 3.44 -5.17 -9.44
C GLN A 41 3.53 -3.77 -8.80
N PRO A 42 2.53 -2.90 -9.00
CA PRO A 42 2.46 -1.64 -8.28
C PRO A 42 2.03 -1.89 -6.82
N SER A 43 2.75 -1.30 -5.87
CA SER A 43 2.38 -1.18 -4.47
C SER A 43 2.11 0.29 -4.14
N LEU A 44 1.04 0.57 -3.39
CA LEU A 44 0.67 1.90 -2.98
C LEU A 44 1.48 2.34 -1.74
N VAL A 45 2.01 3.55 -1.74
CA VAL A 45 2.74 4.16 -0.62
C VAL A 45 1.99 5.42 -0.19
N ARG A 46 1.45 5.40 1.03
CA ARG A 46 0.73 6.52 1.66
C ARG A 46 1.41 6.95 2.95
N SER A 47 1.24 8.22 3.29
CA SER A 47 1.77 8.80 4.52
C SER A 47 0.67 9.46 5.33
N TYR A 48 0.77 9.34 6.64
CA TYR A 48 -0.20 9.82 7.59
C TYR A 48 0.50 10.57 8.72
N ALA A 49 -0.18 11.56 9.28
CA ALA A 49 0.25 12.24 10.49
C ALA A 49 -0.96 12.37 11.43
N VAL A 50 -0.67 12.55 12.71
CA VAL A 50 -1.70 12.88 13.72
C VAL A 50 -1.98 14.38 13.64
N GLY A 51 -3.23 14.75 13.33
CA GLY A 51 -3.69 16.14 13.32
C GLY A 51 -3.87 16.72 14.72
N GLU A 52 -4.16 18.02 14.80
CA GLU A 52 -4.39 18.71 16.08
C GLU A 52 -5.60 18.15 16.85
N ASP A 53 -6.55 17.55 16.15
CA ASP A 53 -7.72 16.86 16.70
C ASP A 53 -7.40 15.43 17.20
N GLY A 54 -6.13 15.03 17.17
CA GLY A 54 -5.67 13.69 17.53
C GLY A 54 -6.03 12.62 16.50
N LYS A 55 -6.60 12.98 15.35
CA LYS A 55 -7.01 12.01 14.33
C LYS A 55 -5.92 11.76 13.30
N ARG A 56 -5.90 10.54 12.78
CA ARG A 56 -5.04 10.14 11.66
C ARG A 56 -5.53 10.82 10.38
N ALA A 57 -4.69 11.67 9.80
CA ALA A 57 -4.96 12.34 8.53
C ALA A 57 -3.89 11.95 7.49
N GLU A 58 -4.31 11.73 6.24
CA GLU A 58 -3.37 11.49 5.15
C GLU A 58 -2.66 12.79 4.77
N VAL A 59 -1.34 12.73 4.62
CA VAL A 59 -0.50 13.89 4.27
C VAL A 59 0.15 13.69 2.90
N LYS A 60 0.21 14.77 2.11
CA LYS A 60 0.95 14.82 0.84
C LYS A 60 2.38 15.28 1.08
N GLY A 61 3.31 14.79 0.27
CA GLY A 61 4.65 15.36 0.16
C GLY A 61 5.72 14.70 1.03
N ALA A 62 5.43 13.59 1.72
CA ALA A 62 6.49 12.85 2.39
C ALA A 62 7.41 12.22 1.34
N VAL A 63 8.72 12.31 1.57
CA VAL A 63 9.74 11.79 0.66
C VAL A 63 10.25 10.46 1.20
N CYS A 64 9.97 9.40 0.47
CA CYS A 64 10.33 8.03 0.81
C CYS A 64 11.43 7.49 -0.11
N SER A 65 12.26 6.62 0.45
CA SER A 65 13.21 5.79 -0.27
C SER A 65 13.16 4.39 0.30
N ALA A 66 13.38 3.39 -0.53
CA ALA A 66 13.42 1.99 -0.13
C ALA A 66 14.64 1.31 -0.74
N SER A 67 15.29 0.42 -0.01
CA SER A 67 16.31 -0.44 -0.59
C SER A 67 16.38 -1.81 0.03
N SER A 68 16.71 -2.78 -0.82
CA SER A 68 17.20 -4.11 -0.47
C SER A 68 18.46 -4.40 -1.29
N THR A 69 18.97 -5.62 -1.20
CA THR A 69 20.09 -6.08 -2.05
C THR A 69 19.68 -6.22 -3.52
N LEU A 70 18.39 -6.44 -3.82
CA LEU A 70 17.89 -6.65 -5.19
C LEU A 70 17.34 -5.39 -5.86
N VAL A 71 16.69 -4.52 -5.08
CA VAL A 71 15.95 -3.39 -5.63
C VAL A 71 16.15 -2.13 -4.82
N SER A 72 16.01 -0.97 -5.47
CA SER A 72 15.90 0.30 -4.78
C SER A 72 14.93 1.26 -5.42
N VAL A 73 14.33 2.07 -4.57
CA VAL A 73 13.40 3.14 -4.91
C VAL A 73 13.90 4.41 -4.25
N LYS A 74 13.99 5.51 -5.00
CA LYS A 74 14.50 6.79 -4.51
C LYS A 74 13.47 7.88 -4.76
N ASN A 75 13.42 8.85 -3.85
CA ASN A 75 12.67 10.11 -3.99
C ASN A 75 11.19 9.90 -4.36
N VAL A 76 10.52 8.95 -3.70
CA VAL A 76 9.08 8.73 -3.84
C VAL A 76 8.34 9.77 -3.03
N THR A 77 7.59 10.64 -3.69
CA THR A 77 6.73 11.61 -3.01
C THR A 77 5.34 11.01 -2.82
N THR A 78 4.89 10.85 -1.58
CA THR A 78 3.59 10.25 -1.24
C THR A 78 2.43 11.24 -1.42
N PRO A 79 1.19 10.76 -1.73
CA PRO A 79 0.84 9.38 -2.08
C PRO A 79 1.34 8.98 -3.49
N ALA A 80 1.86 7.76 -3.64
CA ALA A 80 2.40 7.29 -4.91
C ALA A 80 2.29 5.78 -5.08
N LEU A 81 2.27 5.32 -6.35
CA LEU A 81 2.47 3.92 -6.68
C LEU A 81 3.96 3.64 -6.90
N VAL A 82 4.41 2.47 -6.47
CA VAL A 82 5.78 2.01 -6.65
C VAL A 82 5.75 0.64 -7.32
N LYS A 83 6.23 0.54 -8.55
CA LYS A 83 6.35 -0.72 -9.29
C LYS A 83 7.59 -1.46 -8.82
N THR A 84 7.39 -2.60 -8.17
CA THR A 84 8.45 -3.51 -7.75
C THR A 84 8.36 -4.83 -8.53
N PRO A 85 9.46 -5.58 -8.70
CA PRO A 85 9.41 -6.92 -9.29
C PRO A 85 8.59 -7.89 -8.43
N MET A 86 7.91 -8.81 -9.10
CA MET A 86 7.33 -10.01 -8.51
C MET A 86 8.27 -11.19 -8.76
N TYR A 87 8.31 -12.12 -7.81
CA TYR A 87 9.25 -13.24 -7.83
C TYR A 87 8.47 -14.56 -7.79
N LEU A 88 8.82 -15.49 -8.68
CA LEU A 88 8.22 -16.82 -8.72
C LEU A 88 8.59 -17.59 -7.46
N GLN A 89 7.59 -18.15 -6.80
CA GLN A 89 7.79 -19.05 -5.69
C GLN A 89 7.94 -20.49 -6.22
N ALA A 90 9.05 -21.18 -5.95
CA ALA A 90 9.25 -22.58 -6.36
C ALA A 90 10.33 -23.26 -5.51
N GLU A 91 10.22 -24.58 -5.31
CA GLU A 91 11.18 -25.36 -4.48
C GLU A 91 12.61 -25.38 -5.05
N ARG A 92 12.76 -25.18 -6.36
CA ARG A 92 14.08 -25.09 -7.02
C ARG A 92 14.89 -23.84 -6.64
N PHE A 93 14.27 -22.85 -5.99
CA PHE A 93 14.93 -21.61 -5.57
C PHE A 93 15.24 -21.66 -4.07
N PRO A 94 16.40 -21.14 -3.61
CA PRO A 94 16.68 -20.95 -2.19
C PRO A 94 15.55 -20.16 -1.50
N GLU A 95 15.15 -20.56 -0.30
CA GLU A 95 14.02 -19.95 0.44
C GLU A 95 12.73 -19.84 -0.40
N ARG A 96 12.51 -20.78 -1.32
CA ARG A 96 11.42 -20.77 -2.30
C ARG A 96 11.39 -19.49 -3.15
N GLY A 97 12.52 -18.83 -3.35
CA GLY A 97 12.65 -17.62 -4.16
C GLY A 97 12.10 -16.36 -3.50
N LYS A 98 11.97 -16.32 -2.17
CA LYS A 98 11.53 -15.13 -1.42
C LYS A 98 12.57 -14.01 -1.61
N PRO A 99 12.17 -12.81 -2.07
CA PRO A 99 13.10 -11.69 -2.13
C PRO A 99 13.35 -11.12 -0.71
N PRO A 100 14.50 -10.47 -0.47
CA PRO A 100 14.81 -9.84 0.80
C PRO A 100 13.88 -8.67 1.10
N ALA A 101 13.70 -8.34 2.38
CA ALA A 101 12.84 -7.23 2.79
C ALA A 101 13.32 -5.88 2.23
N LEU A 102 12.37 -4.99 1.96
CA LEU A 102 12.62 -3.59 1.61
C LEU A 102 12.70 -2.75 2.88
N ASN A 103 13.83 -2.06 3.05
CA ASN A 103 13.99 -1.10 4.14
C ASN A 103 13.61 0.28 3.64
N TRP A 104 12.53 0.82 4.19
CA TRP A 104 12.01 2.14 3.89
C TRP A 104 12.57 3.18 4.85
N ARG A 105 12.90 4.34 4.30
CA ARG A 105 13.21 5.56 5.03
C ARG A 105 12.39 6.68 4.43
N CYS A 106 11.50 7.25 5.23
CA CYS A 106 10.60 8.31 4.83
C CYS A 106 10.81 9.54 5.70
N SER A 107 10.76 10.72 5.07
CA SER A 107 10.91 12.00 5.76
C SER A 107 9.76 12.94 5.44
N TYR A 108 9.22 13.59 6.47
CA TYR A 108 8.16 14.59 6.35
C TYR A 108 8.34 15.64 7.45
N GLN A 109 8.37 16.92 7.08
CA GLN A 109 8.51 18.05 8.01
C GLN A 109 9.62 17.86 9.07
N GLY A 110 10.79 17.37 8.66
CA GLY A 110 11.93 17.13 9.56
C GLY A 110 11.88 15.83 10.37
N LYS A 111 10.72 15.15 10.44
CA LYS A 111 10.60 13.82 11.04
C LYS A 111 11.07 12.74 10.07
N VAL A 112 11.75 11.72 10.59
CA VAL A 112 12.24 10.58 9.81
C VAL A 112 11.74 9.28 10.42
N VAL A 113 11.04 8.49 9.61
CA VAL A 113 10.50 7.18 9.98
C VAL A 113 11.22 6.11 9.16
N LYS A 114 11.57 5.01 9.81
CA LYS A 114 12.15 3.82 9.19
C LYS A 114 11.23 2.64 9.45
N LEU A 115 10.95 1.86 8.40
CA LEU A 115 10.14 0.66 8.49
C LEU A 115 10.65 -0.39 7.51
N THR A 116 10.38 -1.66 7.78
CA THR A 116 10.81 -2.77 6.94
C THR A 116 9.58 -3.51 6.44
N THR A 117 9.49 -3.70 5.12
CA THR A 117 8.38 -4.44 4.49
C THR A 117 8.90 -5.73 3.89
N GLU A 118 8.40 -6.85 4.38
CA GLU A 118 8.68 -8.16 3.81
C GLU A 118 7.82 -8.42 2.57
N ALA A 119 8.35 -9.21 1.64
CA ALA A 119 7.53 -9.74 0.57
C ALA A 119 6.59 -10.82 1.11
N SER A 120 5.35 -10.80 0.63
CA SER A 120 4.30 -11.75 1.01
C SER A 120 3.90 -12.61 -0.19
N SER A 121 3.56 -13.86 0.07
CA SER A 121 2.95 -14.75 -0.93
C SER A 121 1.44 -14.65 -0.77
N GLY A 122 0.69 -14.67 -1.85
CA GLY A 122 -0.78 -14.61 -1.80
C GLY A 122 -1.45 -15.77 -1.05
N ARG A 123 -0.71 -16.75 -0.49
CA ARG A 123 -1.24 -17.96 0.14
C ARG A 123 -1.48 -17.85 1.65
N SER A 124 -0.99 -16.79 2.30
CA SER A 124 -1.31 -16.54 3.70
C SER A 124 -0.97 -15.10 4.06
N ASN A 125 -1.94 -14.24 3.83
CA ASN A 125 -2.47 -13.35 4.86
C ASN A 125 -3.66 -12.64 4.21
N THR A 126 -4.87 -13.09 4.57
CA THR A 126 -5.94 -12.15 4.86
C THR A 126 -5.39 -11.17 5.89
N VAL A 127 -4.67 -10.14 5.44
CA VAL A 127 -4.70 -8.88 6.16
C VAL A 127 -6.10 -8.35 5.87
N THR A 128 -7.03 -8.71 6.75
CA THR A 128 -8.25 -7.95 6.89
C THR A 128 -7.85 -6.57 7.41
N GLN A 129 -7.45 -5.70 6.48
CA GLN A 129 -7.68 -4.28 6.66
C GLN A 129 -8.70 -3.95 5.58
N GLY A 130 -9.87 -3.49 6.00
CA GLY A 130 -10.87 -2.93 5.10
C GLY A 130 -10.29 -1.69 4.45
N VAL A 131 -9.53 -1.88 3.38
CA VAL A 131 -8.96 -0.79 2.60
C VAL A 131 -9.66 -0.85 1.25
N SER A 132 -10.45 0.18 0.98
CA SER A 132 -11.01 0.40 -0.34
C SER A 132 -9.85 0.69 -1.31
N SER A 133 -9.68 -0.16 -2.33
CA SER A 133 -8.82 0.17 -3.46
C SER A 133 -9.55 1.15 -4.38
N TYR A 134 -9.06 2.38 -4.42
CA TYR A 134 -9.51 3.39 -5.36
C TYR A 134 -8.90 3.12 -6.74
N ASP A 135 -9.76 2.90 -7.75
CA ASP A 135 -9.34 2.84 -9.15
C ASP A 135 -9.41 4.24 -9.77
N ALA A 136 -8.23 4.82 -10.03
CA ALA A 136 -8.10 6.18 -10.56
C ALA A 136 -8.58 6.32 -12.02
N ALA A 137 -8.74 5.22 -12.76
CA ALA A 137 -9.26 5.27 -14.13
C ALA A 137 -10.78 5.36 -14.19
N THR A 138 -11.47 4.80 -13.17
CA THR A 138 -12.94 4.69 -13.14
C THR A 138 -13.59 5.53 -12.04
N GLY A 139 -12.80 6.13 -11.13
CA GLY A 139 -13.29 6.98 -10.05
C GLY A 139 -14.09 6.22 -8.98
N THR A 140 -13.98 4.89 -8.95
CA THR A 140 -14.76 4.04 -8.03
C THR A 140 -13.91 3.47 -6.91
N TYR A 141 -14.52 3.40 -5.72
CA TYR A 141 -13.98 2.65 -4.59
C TYR A 141 -14.39 1.19 -4.75
N SER A 142 -13.41 0.33 -5.04
CA SER A 142 -13.61 -1.11 -4.90
C SER A 142 -13.24 -1.49 -3.47
N GLN A 143 -14.23 -1.87 -2.66
CA GLN A 143 -13.93 -2.74 -1.53
C GLN A 143 -13.64 -4.11 -2.14
N PRO A 144 -12.43 -4.66 -2.03
CA PRO A 144 -12.23 -6.05 -2.43
C PRO A 144 -13.10 -6.89 -1.49
N THR A 145 -14.27 -7.30 -1.95
CA THR A 145 -14.97 -8.43 -1.36
C THR A 145 -13.99 -9.59 -1.47
N SER A 146 -13.45 -10.01 -0.33
CA SER A 146 -12.51 -11.11 -0.24
C SER A 146 -13.21 -12.36 -0.74
N ILE A 147 -13.03 -12.67 -2.03
CA ILE A 147 -13.33 -13.98 -2.56
C ILE A 147 -12.26 -14.89 -1.98
N VAL A 148 -12.61 -15.61 -0.92
CA VAL A 148 -11.83 -16.75 -0.47
C VAL A 148 -11.90 -17.76 -1.60
N LEU A 149 -10.88 -17.79 -2.45
CA LEU A 149 -10.69 -18.82 -3.47
C LEU A 149 -10.33 -20.14 -2.77
N THR A 150 -11.33 -20.78 -2.15
CA THR A 150 -11.27 -22.20 -1.78
C THR A 150 -11.36 -23.02 -3.05
N GLY A 151 -10.25 -23.17 -3.76
CA GLY A 151 -10.24 -23.94 -5.00
C GLY A 151 -8.83 -24.26 -5.45
N ARG A 152 -8.25 -25.34 -4.91
CA ARG A 152 -7.30 -26.28 -5.54
C ARG A 152 -6.37 -25.78 -6.67
N LEU A 153 -5.86 -24.55 -6.63
CA LEU A 153 -4.80 -24.10 -7.53
C LEU A 153 -3.46 -24.56 -6.95
N SER A 154 -3.01 -25.69 -7.48
CA SER A 154 -1.70 -26.31 -7.29
C SER A 154 -0.56 -25.46 -7.91
N SER A 155 -0.46 -24.18 -7.55
CA SER A 155 0.65 -23.34 -8.00
C SER A 155 0.98 -22.30 -6.93
N THR A 156 2.19 -22.40 -6.41
CA THR A 156 2.87 -21.44 -5.53
C THR A 156 2.57 -19.98 -5.93
N LEU A 157 1.98 -19.20 -5.01
CA LEU A 157 1.66 -17.80 -5.30
C LEU A 157 2.95 -16.98 -5.27
N PRO A 158 3.15 -16.08 -6.24
CA PRO A 158 4.37 -15.30 -6.37
C PRO A 158 4.59 -14.40 -5.14
N TRP A 159 5.84 -14.07 -4.88
CA TRP A 159 6.20 -13.08 -3.87
C TRP A 159 6.07 -11.67 -4.44
N SER A 160 5.42 -10.78 -3.70
CA SER A 160 5.38 -9.35 -3.99
C SER A 160 5.39 -8.51 -2.71
N TYR A 161 5.77 -7.25 -2.84
CA TYR A 161 5.77 -6.31 -1.72
C TYR A 161 4.37 -5.74 -1.51
N PRO A 162 3.92 -5.59 -0.25
CA PRO A 162 2.62 -5.06 0.07
C PRO A 162 2.56 -3.54 -0.13
N ASN A 163 1.35 -2.98 0.02
CA ASN A 163 1.18 -1.54 0.20
C ASN A 163 1.89 -1.08 1.48
N VAL A 164 2.29 0.19 1.51
CA VAL A 164 3.07 0.79 2.58
C VAL A 164 2.32 1.99 3.13
N GLU A 165 2.09 1.98 4.43
CA GLU A 165 1.55 3.10 5.18
C GLU A 165 2.60 3.59 6.16
N VAL A 166 2.87 4.88 6.15
CA VAL A 166 3.89 5.53 7.00
C VAL A 166 3.20 6.48 7.95
N GLU A 167 3.48 6.35 9.24
CA GLU A 167 2.94 7.24 10.28
C GLU A 167 4.05 8.14 10.84
N PHE A 168 3.82 9.47 10.83
CA PHE A 168 4.75 10.51 11.27
C PHE A 168 4.30 11.21 12.55
#